data_AF-A0A8J3MDP3-F1
#
_entry.id   AF-A0A8J3MDP3-F1
#
_cell.length_a   1.000
_cell.length_b   1.000
_cell.length_c   1.000
_cell.angle_alpha   90.00
_cell.angle_beta   90.00
_cell.angle_gamma   90.00
#
_symmetry.space_group_name_H-M   'P 1'
#
loop_
_entity.id
_entity.type
_entity.pdbx_description
1 polymer ?
#
loop_
_entity_poly.entity_id
_entity_poly.type
_entity_poly.pdbx_seq_one_letter_code
_entity_poly.pdbx_strand_id
1 'polypeptide(L)' 'MRTGSGGEIQLTDAIAEDIEAGVPVHGYRFRGQRYDCGSKAGFLQATVAFALARDDLRDELHQFLTEIVHLDKAAQ' A
#
# COMPACT_ATOMS: atom_id res chain seq x y z
N MET A 1 29.56 9.95 5.32
CA MET A 1 28.24 9.44 4.89
C MET A 1 28.43 8.02 4.39
N ARG A 2 27.81 7.06 5.05
CA ARG A 2 27.76 5.67 4.57
C ARG A 2 26.65 5.54 3.54
N THR A 3 26.87 4.74 2.50
CA THR A 3 25.84 4.35 1.55
C THR A 3 25.18 3.08 2.08
N GLY A 4 23.87 3.11 2.24
CA GLY A 4 23.05 2.01 2.72
C GLY A 4 22.66 1.05 1.59
N SER A 5 21.46 0.49 1.68
CA SER A 5 20.93 -0.42 0.66
C SER A 5 20.95 0.22 -0.73
N GLY A 6 21.35 -0.57 -1.74
CA GLY A 6 21.39 -0.14 -3.14
C GLY A 6 22.45 0.92 -3.48
N GLY A 7 23.33 1.28 -2.54
CA GLY A 7 24.32 2.34 -2.75
C GLY A 7 23.79 3.76 -2.53
N GLU A 8 22.55 3.89 -2.04
CA GLU A 8 21.92 5.18 -1.75
C GLU A 8 22.23 5.67 -0.34
N ILE A 9 22.14 6.98 -0.12
CA ILE A 9 22.12 7.56 1.23
C ILE A 9 20.67 7.45 1.74
N GLN A 10 20.44 6.56 2.70
CA GLN A 10 19.10 6.21 3.17
C GLN A 10 18.68 7.07 4.37
N LEU A 11 17.44 7.56 4.35
CA LEU A 11 16.85 8.25 5.50
C LEU A 11 16.76 7.34 6.74
N THR A 12 16.57 6.03 6.54
CA THR A 12 16.50 5.05 7.63
C THR A 12 17.79 4.94 8.42
N ASP A 13 18.94 5.13 7.76
CA ASP A 13 20.24 5.06 8.41
C ASP A 13 20.43 6.29 9.32
N ALA A 14 20.03 7.48 8.85
CA ALA A 14 20.05 8.70 9.66
C ALA A 14 19.12 8.60 10.89
N ILE A 15 17.91 8.06 10.73
CA ILE A 15 16.98 7.83 11.86
C ILE A 15 17.59 6.86 12.88
N ALA A 16 18.31 5.83 12.44
CA ALA A 16 19.00 4.90 13.33
C ALA A 16 20.15 5.57 14.09
N GLU A 17 20.96 6.41 13.42
CA GLU A 17 22.01 7.21 14.05
C GLU A 17 21.44 8.16 15.12
N ASP A 18 20.30 8.79 14.87
CA ASP A 18 19.59 9.63 15.85
C ASP A 18 19.18 8.84 17.10
N ILE A 19 18.64 7.62 16.92
CA ILE A 19 18.27 6.73 18.03
C ILE A 19 19.51 6.36 18.85
N GLU A 20 20.63 6.01 18.21
CA GLU A 20 21.89 5.70 18.88
C GLU A 20 22.49 6.90 19.63
N ALA A 21 22.33 8.11 19.09
CA ALA A 21 22.75 9.36 19.71
C ALA A 21 21.85 9.81 20.87
N GLY A 22 20.76 9.10 21.16
CA GLY A 22 19.82 9.42 22.24
C GLY A 22 18.81 10.52 21.88
N VAL A 23 18.66 10.84 20.59
CA VAL A 23 17.60 11.72 20.10
C VAL A 23 16.24 10.99 20.27
N PRO A 24 15.22 11.62 20.88
CA PRO A 24 13.92 10.98 21.03
C PRO A 24 13.24 10.72 19.68
N VAL A 25 13.06 9.45 19.33
CA VAL A 25 12.31 9.01 18.15
C VAL A 25 11.08 8.22 18.61
N HIS A 26 9.90 8.59 18.08
CA HIS A 26 8.64 7.97 18.47
C HIS A 26 7.93 7.38 17.25
N GLY A 27 7.46 6.14 17.38
CA GLY A 27 6.61 5.50 16.38
C GLY A 27 5.14 5.85 16.61
N TYR A 28 4.44 6.32 15.57
CA TYR A 28 3.00 6.49 15.59
C TYR A 28 2.30 5.28 14.95
N ARG A 29 1.50 4.55 15.74
CA ARG A 29 0.70 3.44 15.23
C ARG A 29 -0.56 3.97 14.56
N PHE A 30 -0.45 4.26 13.26
CA PHE A 30 -1.58 4.65 12.42
C PHE A 30 -2.73 3.62 12.49
N ARG A 31 -3.96 4.12 12.48
CA ARG A 31 -5.18 3.32 12.46
C ARG A 31 -5.99 3.68 11.23
N GLY A 32 -6.10 2.75 10.30
CA GLY A 32 -6.80 2.92 9.02
C GLY A 32 -6.33 1.88 8.02
N GLN A 33 -6.83 1.98 6.79
CA GLN A 33 -6.42 1.11 5.70
C GLN A 33 -5.24 1.73 4.95
N ARG A 34 -4.14 0.97 4.81
CA ARG A 34 -2.99 1.33 3.97
C ARG A 34 -3.04 0.50 2.68
N TYR A 35 -2.78 1.12 1.56
CA TYR A 35 -2.51 0.44 0.29
C TYR A 35 -1.08 0.72 -0.14
N ASP A 36 -0.35 -0.32 -0.53
CA ASP A 36 1.03 -0.17 -1.02
C ASP A 36 1.05 0.02 -2.54
N CYS A 37 0.91 1.27 -2.98
CA CYS A 37 0.91 1.62 -4.40
C CYS A 37 2.30 1.51 -5.06
N GLY A 38 3.36 1.17 -4.32
CA GLY A 38 4.67 0.87 -4.90
C GLY A 38 4.70 -0.51 -5.58
N SER A 39 3.73 -1.38 -5.27
CA SER A 39 3.57 -2.69 -5.91
C SER A 39 2.41 -2.69 -6.91
N LYS A 40 2.52 -3.49 -7.98
CA LYS A 40 1.43 -3.63 -8.98
C LYS A 40 0.13 -4.12 -8.34
N ALA A 41 0.23 -5.12 -7.47
CA ALA A 41 -0.94 -5.67 -6.77
C ALA A 41 -1.57 -4.64 -5.82
N GLY A 42 -0.78 -3.94 -5.02
CA GLY A 42 -1.29 -2.92 -4.10
C GLY A 42 -1.89 -1.71 -4.81
N PHE A 43 -1.33 -1.33 -5.97
CA PHE A 43 -1.94 -0.31 -6.83
C PHE A 43 -3.33 -0.71 -7.34
N LEU A 44 -3.49 -1.96 -7.81
CA LEU A 44 -4.80 -2.46 -8.26
C LEU A 44 -5.79 -2.55 -7.09
N GLN A 45 -5.34 -2.99 -5.91
CA GLN A 45 -6.17 -3.03 -4.70
C GLN A 45 -6.67 -1.63 -4.31
N ALA A 46 -5.79 -0.63 -4.32
CA ALA A 46 -6.16 0.76 -4.09
C ALA A 46 -7.20 1.23 -5.12
N THR A 47 -6.93 1.00 -6.40
CA THR A 47 -7.81 1.43 -7.50
C THR A 47 -9.22 0.87 -7.33
N VAL A 48 -9.34 -0.43 -7.10
CA VAL A 48 -10.64 -1.09 -6.90
C VAL A 48 -11.35 -0.55 -5.66
N ALA A 49 -10.65 -0.43 -4.54
CA ALA A 49 -11.25 0.05 -3.30
C ALA A 49 -11.80 1.48 -3.42
N PHE A 50 -11.03 2.38 -4.03
CA PHE A 50 -11.44 3.77 -4.24
C PHE A 50 -12.56 3.89 -5.28
N ALA A 51 -12.56 3.06 -6.33
CA ALA A 51 -13.64 3.06 -7.31
C ALA A 51 -14.96 2.53 -6.72
N LEU A 52 -14.91 1.48 -5.89
CA LEU A 52 -16.11 0.97 -5.18
C LEU A 52 -16.64 1.94 -4.12
N ALA A 53 -15.82 2.89 -3.65
CA ALA A 53 -16.25 3.94 -2.73
C ALA A 53 -16.94 5.12 -3.42
N ARG A 54 -16.94 5.18 -4.75
CA ARG A 54 -17.51 6.27 -5.53
C ARG A 54 -18.89 5.92 -6.08
N ASP A 55 -19.88 6.74 -5.77
CA ASP A 55 -21.27 6.49 -6.19
C ASP A 55 -21.46 6.41 -7.71
N ASP A 56 -20.65 7.15 -8.49
CA ASP A 56 -20.71 7.14 -9.96
C ASP A 56 -20.09 5.90 -10.62
N LEU A 57 -19.32 5.10 -9.87
CA LEU A 57 -18.59 3.93 -10.39
C LEU A 57 -18.96 2.62 -9.69
N ARG A 58 -19.47 2.71 -8.46
CA ARG A 58 -19.63 1.57 -7.55
C ARG A 58 -20.45 0.44 -8.15
N ASP A 59 -21.62 0.75 -8.68
CA ASP A 59 -22.59 -0.28 -9.09
C ASP A 59 -22.09 -1.05 -10.32
N GLU A 60 -21.61 -0.34 -11.34
CA GLU A 60 -21.07 -0.94 -12.57
C GLU A 60 -19.83 -1.80 -12.25
N LEU A 61 -18.89 -1.27 -11.46
CA LEU A 61 -17.67 -2.00 -11.10
C LEU A 61 -17.96 -3.21 -10.21
N HIS A 62 -18.87 -3.07 -9.24
CA HIS A 62 -19.25 -4.18 -8.36
C HIS A 62 -19.87 -5.33 -9.14
N GLN A 63 -20.76 -5.02 -10.09
CA GLN A 63 -21.34 -6.04 -10.97
C GLN A 63 -20.25 -6.75 -11.77
N PHE A 64 -19.38 -6.01 -12.44
CA PHE A 64 -18.29 -6.57 -13.24
C PHE A 64 -17.36 -7.50 -12.42
N LEU A 65 -16.95 -7.07 -11.22
CA LEU A 65 -16.12 -7.89 -10.34
C LEU A 65 -16.82 -9.17 -9.89
N THR A 66 -18.13 -9.09 -9.62
CA THR A 66 -18.95 -10.25 -9.25
C THR A 66 -18.98 -11.27 -10.38
N GLU A 67 -19.21 -10.83 -11.62
CA GLU A 67 -19.23 -11.68 -12.81
C GLU A 67 -17.90 -12.41 -13.01
N ILE A 68 -16.76 -11.71 -12.91
CA ILE A 68 -15.42 -12.31 -13.06
C ILE A 68 -15.17 -13.38 -12.00
N VAL A 69 -15.45 -13.09 -10.72
CA VAL A 69 -15.20 -14.03 -9.63
C VAL A 69 -16.08 -15.29 -9.76
N HIS A 70 -17.25 -15.19 -10.36
CA HIS A 70 -18.12 -16.34 -10.65
C HIS A 70 -17.67 -17.14 -11.88
N LEU A 71 -17.11 -16.49 -12.91
CA LEU A 71 -16.54 -17.18 -14.07
C LEU A 71 -15.35 -18.05 -13.69
N ASP A 72 -14.46 -17.55 -12.82
CA ASP A 72 -13.30 -18.32 -12.34
C ASP A 72 -13.71 -19.60 -11.57
N LYS A 73 -14.88 -19.60 -10.93
CA LYS A 73 -15.42 -20.80 -10.24
C LYS A 73 -16.06 -21.82 -11.18
N ALA A 74 -16.47 -21.41 -12.38
CA ALA A 74 -17.05 -22.30 -13.38
C ALA A 74 -15.99 -22.95 -14.30
N ALA A 75 -14.79 -22.37 -14.35
CA ALA A 75 -13.65 -22.83 -15.14
C ALA A 75 -12.65 -23.69 -14.33
N GLN A 76 -12.87 -23.88 -13.03
CA GLN A 76 -12.18 -24.84 -12.16
C GLN A 76 -12.99 -26.12 -12.02
#